data_AF-F5RER7-F1
#
_entry.id   AF-F5RER7-F1
#
_cell.length_a   1.000
_cell.length_b   1.000
_cell.length_c   1.000
_cell.angle_alpha   90.00
_cell.angle_beta   90.00
_cell.angle_gamma   90.00
#
_symmetry.space_group_name_H-M   'P 1'
#
loop_
_entity.id
_entity.type
_entity.pdbx_description
1 polymer ?
#
loop_
_entity_poly.entity_id
_entity_poly.type
_entity_poly.pdbx_seq_one_letter_code
_entity_poly.pdbx_strand_id
1 'polypeptide(L)' 'MKSRLAALLADVARGEEIAITRHGKVIARLIPEPERRAADAFASVWDSDEAFDIEAPQDRPPADVAPID' A
#
# COMPACT_ATOMS: atom_id res chain seq x y z
N MET A 1 -12.55 -27.83 2.43
CA MET A 1 -12.35 -26.37 2.64
C MET A 1 -11.34 -25.76 1.67
N LYS A 2 -10.24 -26.44 1.27
CA LYS A 2 -9.31 -25.93 0.24
C LYS A 2 -9.95 -25.67 -1.14
N SER A 3 -11.08 -26.30 -1.48
CA SER A 3 -11.71 -26.19 -2.81
C SER A 3 -12.57 -24.94 -3.04
N ARG A 4 -12.80 -24.09 -2.03
CA ARG A 4 -13.62 -22.87 -2.16
C ARG A 4 -12.86 -21.57 -1.89
N LEU A 5 -11.53 -21.63 -1.79
CA LEU A 5 -10.72 -20.45 -1.47
C LEU A 5 -10.94 -19.32 -2.48
N ALA A 6 -11.00 -19.63 -3.77
CA ALA A 6 -11.24 -18.63 -4.81
C ALA A 6 -12.57 -17.87 -4.64
N ALA A 7 -13.65 -18.57 -4.26
CA ALA A 7 -14.93 -17.92 -3.99
C ALA A 7 -14.85 -16.99 -2.77
N LEU A 8 -14.23 -17.45 -1.69
CA LEU A 8 -14.04 -16.63 -0.48
C LEU A 8 -13.17 -15.39 -0.78
N LEU A 9 -12.15 -15.51 -1.63
CA LEU A 9 -11.34 -14.37 -2.05
C LEU A 9 -12.14 -13.37 -2.90
N ALA A 10 -13.07 -13.84 -3.75
CA ALA A 10 -13.95 -12.96 -4.51
C ALA A 10 -14.95 -12.21 -3.61
N ASP A 11 -15.42 -12.85 -2.54
CA ASP A 11 -16.27 -12.21 -1.52
C ASP A 11 -15.47 -11.14 -0.76
N VAL A 12 -14.25 -11.47 -0.35
CA VAL A 12 -13.34 -10.53 0.33
C VAL A 12 -12.96 -9.36 -0.56
N ALA A 13 -12.68 -9.60 -1.85
CA ALA A 13 -12.39 -8.54 -2.81
C ALA A 13 -13.58 -7.58 -3.02
N ARG A 14 -14.81 -7.99 -2.70
CA ARG A 14 -16.02 -7.14 -2.71
C ARG A 14 -16.25 -6.39 -1.40
N GLY A 15 -15.36 -6.54 -0.42
CA GLY A 15 -15.42 -5.84 0.86
C GLY A 15 -15.80 -6.72 2.05
N GLU A 16 -16.01 -8.03 1.88
CA GLU A 16 -16.39 -8.91 2.99
C GLU A 16 -15.21 -9.27 3.90
N GLU A 17 -15.45 -9.32 5.22
CA GLU A 17 -14.50 -9.87 6.18
C GLU A 17 -14.93 -11.28 6.61
N ILE A 18 -14.08 -12.28 6.38
CA ILE A 18 -14.43 -13.69 6.61
C ILE A 18 -13.54 -14.30 7.70
N ALA A 19 -14.15 -14.84 8.75
CA ALA A 19 -13.44 -15.57 9.79
C ALA A 19 -13.11 -17.01 9.36
N ILE A 20 -11.85 -17.40 9.45
CA ILE A 20 -11.40 -18.78 9.26
C ILE A 20 -11.44 -19.49 10.62
N THR A 21 -12.23 -20.55 10.70
CA THR A 21 -12.36 -21.35 11.93
C THR A 21 -11.71 -22.73 11.80
N ARG A 22 -11.20 -23.24 12.91
CA ARG A 22 -10.73 -24.62 13.07
C ARG A 22 -11.21 -25.15 14.41
N HIS A 23 -11.88 -26.30 14.41
CA HIS A 23 -12.51 -26.89 15.61
C HIS A 23 -13.43 -25.90 16.35
N GLY A 24 -14.24 -25.12 15.60
CA GLY A 24 -15.16 -24.14 16.17
C GLY A 24 -14.52 -22.85 16.71
N LYS A 25 -13.18 -22.73 16.66
CA LYS A 25 -12.46 -21.53 17.10
C LYS A 25 -11.99 -20.72 15.89
N VAL A 26 -12.14 -19.40 15.95
CA VAL A 26 -11.55 -18.49 14.96
C VAL A 26 -10.03 -18.52 15.11
N ILE A 27 -9.32 -18.77 14.00
CA ILE A 27 -7.85 -18.85 13.98
C ILE A 27 -7.22 -17.80 13.07
N ALA A 28 -7.99 -17.22 12.14
CA ALA A 28 -7.55 -16.15 11.25
C ALA A 28 -8.77 -15.41 10.69
N ARG A 29 -8.53 -14.29 10.01
CA ARG A 29 -9.54 -13.56 9.24
C ARG A 29 -8.96 -13.21 7.87
N LEU A 30 -9.78 -13.34 6.83
CA LEU A 30 -9.53 -12.72 5.54
C LEU A 30 -10.25 -11.38 5.55
N ILE A 31 -9.53 -10.32 5.21
CA ILE A 31 -10.06 -8.96 5.11
C ILE A 31 -9.70 -8.41 3.73
N PRO A 32 -10.46 -7.45 3.20
CA PRO A 32 -10.06 -6.73 2.00
C PRO A 32 -8.71 -6.07 2.24
N GLU A 33 -7.81 -6.13 1.24
CA GLU A 33 -6.57 -5.35 1.32
C GLU A 33 -6.96 -3.87 1.28
N PRO A 34 -6.60 -3.07 2.29
CA PRO A 34 -6.89 -1.64 2.27
C PRO A 34 -6.13 -0.99 1.12
N GLU A 35 -6.81 -0.13 0.35
CA GLU A 35 -6.11 0.73 -0.60
C GLU A 35 -5.10 1.59 0.16
N ARG A 36 -3.81 1.39 -0.12
CA ARG A 36 -2.73 2.18 0.46
C ARG A 36 -2.08 3.02 -0.62
N ARG A 37 -2.10 4.33 -0.46
CA ARG A 37 -1.35 5.27 -1.31
C ARG A 37 0.08 5.36 -0.80
N ALA A 38 0.99 5.85 -1.65
CA ALA A 38 2.35 6.16 -1.24
C ALA A 38 2.38 7.07 -0.01
N ALA A 39 1.49 8.08 0.04
CA ALA A 39 1.36 8.97 1.19
C ALA A 39 1.09 8.22 2.50
N ASP A 40 0.22 7.20 2.49
CA ASP A 40 -0.10 6.42 3.69
C ASP A 40 1.09 5.55 4.13
N ALA A 41 1.88 5.04 3.17
CA ALA A 41 3.08 4.25 3.44
C ALA A 41 4.20 5.10 4.07
N PHE A 42 4.26 6.39 3.73
CA PHE A 42 5.25 7.33 4.22
C PHE A 42 4.74 8.24 5.35
N ALA A 43 3.50 8.07 5.83
CA ALA A 43 2.90 8.95 6.83
C ALA A 43 3.78 9.10 8.08
N SER A 44 4.32 8.01 8.61
CA SER A 44 5.21 8.03 9.78
C SER A 44 6.50 8.80 9.56
N VAL A 45 6.92 8.94 8.31
CA VAL A 45 8.15 9.62 7.91
C VAL A 45 7.89 11.13 7.77
N TRP A 46 6.63 11.54 7.57
CA TRP A 46 6.20 12.94 7.52
C TRP A 46 5.78 13.45 8.91
N ASP A 47 5.29 12.55 9.77
CA ASP A 47 4.91 12.83 11.16
C ASP A 47 6.11 12.84 12.13
N SER A 48 7.32 12.47 11.67
CA SER A 48 8.51 12.51 12.50
C SER A 48 9.09 13.92 12.60
N ASP A 49 9.45 14.36 13.80
CA ASP A 49 10.23 15.58 14.04
C ASP A 49 11.69 15.48 13.57
N GLU A 50 12.13 14.29 13.14
CA GLU A 50 13.45 14.05 12.57
C GLU A 50 13.54 14.63 11.16
N ALA A 51 14.51 15.52 10.95
CA ALA A 51 14.82 16.03 9.63
C ALA A 51 15.41 14.92 8.75
N PHE A 52 14.97 14.88 7.50
CA PHE A 52 15.58 14.05 6.48
C PHE A 52 17.02 14.49 6.20
N ASP A 53 17.97 13.55 6.22
CA ASP A 53 19.32 13.75 5.70
C ASP A 53 19.33 13.70 4.16
N ILE A 54 18.56 14.61 3.56
CA ILE A 54 18.46 14.77 2.11
C ILE A 54 19.14 16.09 1.75
N GLU A 55 20.29 15.98 1.07
CA GLU A 55 20.92 17.13 0.44
C GLU A 55 20.20 17.45 -0.87
N ALA A 56 19.66 18.67 -0.97
CA ALA A 56 19.05 19.12 -2.22
C ALA A 56 20.12 19.13 -3.33
N PRO A 57 19.81 18.59 -4.53
CA PRO A 57 20.74 18.68 -5.64
C PRO A 57 21.00 20.15 -6.00
N GLN A 58 22.20 20.42 -6.51
CA GLN A 58 22.56 21.74 -6.98
C GLN A 58 21.57 22.21 -8.05
N ASP A 59 20.95 23.37 -7.83
CA ASP A 59 20.07 24.00 -8.80
C ASP A 59 20.91 24.58 -9.95
N ARG A 60 21.10 23.76 -10.99
CA ARG A 60 21.86 24.15 -12.18
C ARG A 60 20.95 24.88 -13.15
N PRO A 61 21.45 25.92 -13.85
CA PRO A 61 20.69 26.53 -14.92
C PRO A 61 20.29 25.46 -15.95
N PRO A 62 19.11 25.58 -16.57
CA PRO A 62 18.69 24.71 -17.66
C PRO A 62 19.79 24.62 -18.72
N ALA A 63 20.07 23.42 -19.23
CA ALA A 63 20.95 23.28 -20.36
C ALA A 63 20.31 23.89 -21.61
N ASP A 64 21.13 24.46 -22.49
CA ASP A 64 20.67 24.89 -23.80
C ASP A 64 20.13 23.66 -24.55
N VAL A 65 18.86 23.73 -24.92
CA VAL A 65 18.20 22.73 -25.77
C VAL A 65 18.00 23.34 -27.16
N ALA A 66 18.24 22.53 -28.20
CA ALA A 66 17.95 22.97 -29.56
C ALA A 66 16.45 23.33 -29.67
N PRO A 67 16.10 24.40 -30.40
CA PRO A 67 14.70 24.72 -30.66
C PRO A 67 14.03 23.53 -31.36
N ILE A 68 12.79 23.24 -30.95
CA ILE A 68 11.90 22.35 -31.69
C ILE A 68 11.45 23.11 -32.95
N ASP A 69 11.73 22.54 -34.12
CA ASP A 69 11.16 22.96 -35.41
C ASP A 69 9.68 22.56 -35.53
#